data_AF-X0VZS7-F1
#
_entry.id   AF-X0VZS7-F1
#
_cell.length_a   1.000
_cell.length_b   1.000
_cell.length_c   1.000
_cell.angle_alpha   90.00
_cell.angle_beta   90.00
_cell.angle_gamma   90.00
#
_symmetry.space_group_name_H-M   'P 1'
#
loop_
_entity.id
_entity.type
_entity.pdbx_description
1 polymer ?
#
loop_
_entity_poly.entity_id
_entity_poly.type
_entity_poly.pdbx_seq_one_letter_code
_entity_poly.pdbx_strand_id
1 'polypeptide(L)'
;INVVPLYVMCDPQDIRAVSEVRSPFTNKPTIYIYDNYPGGVGFSEKMFELRRSLLQAAQELILGCGCEKGCPSCVGPIDEVGIKGKGSALLILREALS
;
A
#
# COMPACT_ATOMS: atom_id res chain seq x y z
N ILE A 1 -0.47 -2.26 -3.42
CA ILE A 1 -0.66 -3.62 -3.98
C ILE A 1 0.58 -4.10 -4.72
N ASN A 2 1.27 -3.26 -5.48
CA ASN A 2 2.45 -3.61 -6.29
C ASN A 2 3.60 -4.35 -5.56
N VAL A 3 3.73 -4.19 -4.25
CA VAL A 3 4.82 -4.81 -3.45
C VAL A 3 4.39 -6.14 -2.82
N VAL A 4 3.13 -6.26 -2.38
CA VAL A 4 2.65 -7.35 -1.53
C VAL A 4 2.81 -8.75 -2.17
N PRO A 5 2.40 -8.97 -3.44
CA PRO A 5 2.56 -10.26 -4.12
C PRO A 5 3.97 -10.82 -4.09
N LEU A 6 5.00 -9.96 -4.10
CA LEU A 6 6.41 -10.38 -4.10
C LEU A 6 6.84 -10.99 -2.77
N TYR A 7 6.21 -10.61 -1.66
CA TYR A 7 6.56 -11.08 -0.32
C TYR A 7 5.69 -12.27 0.12
N VAL A 8 4.44 -12.28 -0.33
CA VAL A 8 3.46 -13.28 0.10
C VAL A 8 3.32 -14.42 -0.92
N MET A 9 3.87 -14.25 -2.14
CA MET A 9 3.76 -15.19 -3.26
C MET A 9 2.32 -15.50 -3.64
N CYS A 10 1.47 -14.47 -3.68
CA CYS A 10 0.08 -14.54 -4.10
C CYS A 10 -0.14 -13.81 -5.44
N ASP A 11 -1.30 -14.01 -6.08
CA ASP A 11 -1.68 -13.17 -7.20
C ASP A 11 -2.09 -11.77 -6.69
N PRO A 12 -1.82 -10.67 -7.41
CA PRO A 12 -2.33 -9.35 -7.05
C PRO A 12 -3.86 -9.29 -6.82
N GLN A 13 -4.64 -10.14 -7.49
CA GLN A 13 -6.10 -10.21 -7.35
C GLN A 13 -6.56 -10.91 -6.07
N ASP A 14 -5.67 -11.67 -5.42
CA ASP A 14 -5.96 -12.33 -4.13
C ASP A 14 -5.97 -11.33 -2.97
N ILE A 15 -5.47 -10.11 -3.17
CA ILE A 15 -5.36 -9.08 -2.14
C ILE A 15 -6.17 -7.87 -2.55
N ARG A 16 -7.03 -7.40 -1.64
CA ARG A 16 -7.74 -6.14 -1.81
C ARG A 16 -7.24 -5.10 -0.82
N ALA A 17 -7.12 -3.87 -1.29
CA ALA A 17 -6.83 -2.71 -0.44
C ALA A 17 -7.97 -1.69 -0.55
N VAL A 18 -8.44 -1.18 0.59
CA VAL A 18 -9.47 -0.14 0.67
C VAL A 18 -8.96 0.96 1.61
N SER A 19 -9.01 2.19 1.13
CA SER A 19 -8.63 3.37 1.92
C SER A 19 -9.89 4.10 2.40
N GLU A 20 -10.01 4.25 3.72
CA GLU A 20 -11.06 5.06 4.35
C GLU A 20 -10.45 6.32 4.94
N VAL A 21 -10.97 7.50 4.56
CA VAL A 21 -10.52 8.79 5.12
C VAL A 21 -10.80 8.85 6.62
N ARG A 22 -11.88 8.22 7.07
CA ARG A 22 -12.25 8.10 8.47
C ARG A 22 -12.92 6.76 8.70
N SER A 23 -12.21 5.85 9.36
CA SER A 23 -12.78 4.56 9.75
C SER A 23 -13.90 4.75 10.77
N PRO A 24 -15.02 4.02 10.64
CA PRO A 24 -16.10 4.06 11.63
C PRO A 24 -15.67 3.48 12.99
N PHE A 25 -14.63 2.65 13.01
CA PHE A 25 -14.14 1.99 14.23
C PHE A 25 -13.12 2.82 14.98
N THR A 26 -12.18 3.45 14.27
CA THR A 26 -11.06 4.19 14.88
C THR A 26 -11.22 5.70 14.79
N ASN A 27 -12.16 6.20 13.99
CA ASN A 27 -12.29 7.61 13.62
C ASN A 27 -11.00 8.22 13.02
N LYS A 28 -10.09 7.39 12.51
CA LYS A 28 -8.82 7.82 11.90
C LYS A 28 -8.75 7.37 10.44
N PRO A 29 -7.95 8.05 9.59
CA PRO A 29 -7.60 7.55 8.27
C PRO A 29 -7.01 6.15 8.38
N THR A 30 -7.58 5.20 7.66
CA THR A 30 -7.22 3.78 7.77
C THR A 30 -7.16 3.14 6.39
N ILE A 31 -6.10 2.37 6.15
CA ILE A 31 -5.96 1.52 4.97
C ILE A 31 -6.16 0.08 5.42
N TYR A 32 -7.18 -0.58 4.88
CA TYR A 32 -7.42 -2.00 5.10
C TYR A 32 -6.83 -2.78 3.95
N ILE A 33 -6.11 -3.85 4.27
CA ILE A 33 -5.56 -4.79 3.30
C ILE A 33 -6.00 -6.18 3.75
N TYR A 34 -6.67 -6.92 2.88
CA TYR A 34 -7.30 -8.19 3.23
C TYR A 34 -7.35 -9.17 2.05
N ASP A 35 -7.57 -10.44 2.36
CA ASP A 35 -7.67 -11.52 1.40
C ASP A 35 -8.98 -11.41 0.62
N ASN A 36 -8.91 -11.38 -0.69
CA ASN A 36 -10.05 -11.37 -1.60
C ASN A 36 -10.58 -12.79 -1.87
N TYR A 37 -10.41 -13.70 -0.90
CA TYR A 37 -10.85 -15.09 -0.97
C TYR A 37 -11.90 -15.37 0.12
N PRO A 38 -13.05 -16.00 -0.21
CA PRO A 38 -14.06 -16.34 0.79
C PRO A 38 -13.49 -17.22 1.91
N GLY A 39 -13.65 -16.77 3.15
CA GLY A 39 -13.13 -17.47 4.34
C GLY A 39 -11.69 -17.11 4.73
N GLY A 40 -10.97 -16.36 3.88
CA GLY A 40 -9.57 -16.00 4.12
C GLY A 40 -8.63 -17.20 3.97
N VAL A 41 -7.42 -16.93 3.47
CA VAL A 41 -6.38 -17.97 3.28
C VAL A 41 -5.13 -17.69 4.13
N GLY A 42 -5.14 -16.58 4.87
CA GLY A 42 -4.07 -16.21 5.81
C GLY A 42 -3.04 -15.25 5.22
N PHE A 43 -3.28 -14.66 4.05
CA PHE A 43 -2.34 -13.67 3.51
C PHE A 43 -2.34 -12.40 4.36
N SER A 44 -3.49 -11.97 4.86
CA SER A 44 -3.64 -10.82 5.74
C SER A 44 -2.82 -10.93 7.03
N GLU A 45 -2.81 -12.11 7.65
CA GLU A 45 -1.99 -12.41 8.83
C GLU A 45 -0.50 -12.30 8.51
N LYS A 46 -0.06 -12.98 7.45
CA LYS A 46 1.34 -12.92 7.00
C LYS A 46 1.77 -11.50 6.59
N MET A 47 0.90 -10.74 5.93
CA MET A 47 1.14 -9.33 5.60
C MET A 47 1.29 -8.48 6.87
N PHE A 48 0.51 -8.77 7.91
CA PHE A 48 0.60 -8.05 9.18
C PHE A 48 1.93 -8.33 9.89
N GLU A 49 2.41 -9.56 9.87
CA GLU A 49 3.73 -9.93 10.37
C GLU A 49 4.84 -9.22 9.60
N LEU A 50 4.74 -9.20 8.27
CA LEU A 50 5.72 -8.59 7.36
C LEU A 50 5.51 -7.09 7.12
N ARG A 51 4.58 -6.44 7.84
CA ARG A 51 4.12 -5.07 7.54
C ARG A 51 5.26 -4.07 7.42
N ARG A 52 6.27 -4.16 8.28
CA ARG A 52 7.41 -3.24 8.26
C ARG A 52 8.25 -3.40 6.99
N SER A 53 8.56 -4.64 6.63
CA SER A 53 9.29 -4.96 5.39
C SER A 53 8.51 -4.53 4.15
N LEU A 54 7.19 -4.71 4.15
CA LEU A 54 6.31 -4.27 3.06
C LEU A 54 6.31 -2.75 2.90
N LEU A 55 6.24 -2.01 4.01
CA LEU A 55 6.29 -0.55 3.99
C LEU A 55 7.67 -0.02 3.53
N GLN A 56 8.75 -0.67 3.96
CA GLN A 56 10.11 -0.34 3.50
C GLN A 56 10.25 -0.57 2.00
N ALA A 57 9.82 -1.72 1.49
CA ALA A 57 9.87 -2.02 0.07
C ALA A 57 9.00 -1.08 -0.78
N ALA A 58 7.85 -0.65 -0.24
CA ALA A 58 7.04 0.40 -0.89
C ALA A 58 7.78 1.75 -0.94
N GLN A 59 8.47 2.12 0.14
CA GLN A 59 9.29 3.32 0.16
C GLN A 59 10.43 3.24 -0.87
N GLU A 60 11.14 2.12 -0.92
CA GLU A 60 12.23 1.87 -1.89
C GLU A 60 11.72 1.93 -3.33
N LEU A 61 10.57 1.30 -3.63
CA LEU A 61 9.93 1.36 -4.94
C LEU A 61 9.65 2.80 -5.38
N ILE A 62 9.10 3.62 -4.48
CA ILE A 62 8.74 5.00 -4.80
C ILE A 62 10.00 5.87 -4.96
N LEU A 63 11.01 5.68 -4.11
CA LEU A 63 12.28 6.40 -4.19
C LEU A 63 13.08 6.04 -5.45
N GLY A 64 13.11 4.76 -5.83
CA GLY A 64 13.79 4.27 -7.02
C GLY A 64 13.09 4.61 -8.34
N CYS A 65 11.81 4.99 -8.29
CA CYS A 65 11.07 5.36 -9.49
C CYS A 65 11.48 6.75 -10.01
N GLY A 66 11.87 6.86 -11.28
CA GLY A 66 12.29 8.12 -11.92
C GLY A 66 11.18 9.14 -12.21
N CYS A 67 9.92 8.89 -11.82
CA CYS A 67 8.83 9.85 -12.05
C CYS A 67 8.86 11.02 -11.04
N GLU A 68 8.33 12.18 -11.45
CA GLU A 68 8.25 13.35 -10.56
C GLU A 68 7.00 13.35 -9.68
N LYS A 69 5.84 13.04 -10.25
CA LYS A 69 4.51 13.30 -9.64
C LYS A 69 3.75 12.02 -9.27
N GLY A 70 3.97 10.96 -10.05
CA GLY A 70 3.33 9.65 -9.92
C GLY A 70 3.26 8.96 -11.27
N CYS A 71 3.30 7.62 -11.28
CA CYS A 71 3.05 6.81 -12.46
C CYS A 71 2.41 5.46 -12.05
N PRO A 72 1.79 4.71 -13.00
CA PRO A 72 1.16 3.43 -12.72
C PRO A 72 2.06 2.41 -12.00
N SER A 73 3.38 2.50 -12.20
CA SER A 73 4.35 1.58 -11.61
C SER A 73 4.70 1.87 -10.14
N CYS A 74 4.40 3.06 -9.61
CA CYS A 74 4.73 3.43 -8.22
C CYS A 74 3.47 3.72 -7.40
N VAL A 75 3.04 4.99 -7.35
CA VAL A 75 1.90 5.46 -6.55
C VAL A 75 0.59 5.49 -7.32
N GLY A 76 0.63 5.43 -8.65
CA GLY A 76 -0.53 5.56 -9.54
C GLY A 76 -0.41 6.75 -10.52
N PRO A 77 -1.29 6.82 -11.53
CA PRO A 77 -1.34 7.91 -12.51
C PRO A 77 -1.63 9.27 -11.84
N ILE A 78 -1.07 10.34 -12.39
CA ILE A 78 -1.22 11.71 -11.85
C ILE A 78 -2.69 12.14 -11.75
N ASP A 79 -3.55 11.70 -12.68
CA ASP A 79 -4.97 12.04 -12.67
C ASP A 79 -5.74 11.42 -11.49
N GLU A 80 -5.22 10.34 -10.91
CA GLU A 80 -5.81 9.68 -9.74
C GLU A 80 -5.20 10.19 -8.42
N VAL A 81 -3.88 10.40 -8.38
CA VAL A 81 -3.16 10.75 -7.14
C VAL A 81 -2.83 12.23 -6.99
N GLY A 82 -3.04 13.02 -8.03
CA GLY A 82 -2.71 14.43 -8.11
C GLY A 82 -1.21 14.73 -8.26
N ILE A 83 -0.90 16.02 -8.47
CA ILE A 83 0.48 16.52 -8.71
C ILE A 83 1.44 16.21 -7.56
N LYS A 84 0.93 16.12 -6.32
CA LYS A 84 1.72 15.84 -5.12
C LYS A 84 1.69 14.37 -4.71
N GLY A 85 1.11 13.47 -5.51
CA GLY A 85 0.87 12.07 -5.12
C GLY A 85 2.12 11.36 -4.60
N LYS A 86 3.22 11.43 -5.36
CA LYS A 86 4.50 10.85 -4.94
C LYS A 86 5.04 11.42 -3.62
N GLY A 87 5.02 12.75 -3.48
CA GLY A 87 5.52 13.43 -2.29
C GLY A 87 4.70 13.10 -1.03
N SER A 88 3.37 13.13 -1.14
CA SER A 88 2.46 12.78 -0.06
C SER A 88 2.61 11.32 0.38
N ALA A 89 2.75 10.39 -0.59
CA ALA A 89 2.96 8.98 -0.27
C ALA A 89 4.24 8.73 0.53
N LEU A 90 5.35 9.38 0.15
CA LEU A 90 6.61 9.28 0.90
C LEU A 90 6.51 9.86 2.31
N LEU A 91 5.76 10.94 2.49
CA LEU A 91 5.53 11.53 3.81
C LEU A 91 4.74 10.56 4.72
N ILE A 92 3.65 9.99 4.21
CA ILE A 92 2.84 9.01 4.94
C ILE A 92 3.67 7.77 5.30
N LEU A 93 4.49 7.26 4.36
CA LEU A 93 5.34 6.10 4.60
C LEU A 93 6.41 6.35 5.66
N ARG A 94 6.95 7.57 5.76
CA ARG A 94 7.91 7.92 6.83
C ARG A 94 7.26 7.89 8.20
N GLU A 95 6.07 8.47 8.34
CA GLU A 95 5.30 8.44 9.59
C GLU A 95 4.84 7.02 9.96
N ALA A 96 4.57 6.16 8.97
CA ALA A 96 4.20 4.77 9.22
C ALA A 96 5.39 3.87 9.64
N LEU A 97 6.63 4.32 9.38
CA LEU A 97 7.87 3.58 9.67
C LEU A 97 8.62 4.09 10.92
N SER A 98 8.27 5.27 11.43
CA SER A 98 8.78 5.85 12.67
C SER A 98 8.24 5.11 13.89
#